data_AF-W0TBG1-F1
#
_entry.id   AF-W0TBG1-F1
#
_cell.length_a   1.000
_cell.length_b   1.000
_cell.length_c   1.000
_cell.angle_alpha   90.00
_cell.angle_beta   90.00
_cell.angle_gamma   90.00
#
_symmetry.space_group_name_H-M   'P 1'
#
loop_
_entity.id
_entity.type
_entity.pdbx_description
1 polymer ?
#
loop_
_entity_poly.entity_id
_entity_poly.type
_entity_poly.pdbx_seq_one_letter_code
_entity_poly.pdbx_strand_id
1 'polypeptide(L)'
;MNLPIEVLDRVVTSGLDSFESLMAWSQIGVHFRSVVRKKLGILAIIDSDKHASRASPAPLNYDLVSDESNTMCVFSDTFDFGNVSEFLGRFDNILVVVMSDRFYSDPLATTLGELSKGLSGMGQEKNICLIYKTYVNFLSKFYFRELCHCSALLRLCELHILANSSGAFDREEVDMFDVDTIFENTYLHNVEIVYTLNLRRGRKMMAPKLRTLKHLQVEDNSGIVESLKYCPLLSSIDQYQLPPGRTVILPPCDHLVIANYNTNVVRDLVDGSHVRESLTIKPSLLSSEPKFMNIKCPSIISLYLEFNTNILGNVKFIDCFFGNLKSYKAPISTDWEDLVYSKSVYIDTIGFTVSSILSLQNLCEIPFSLNKLILYSSDVELQVTELQPVQLETVSSYKQIIQDLKRIEFHLHSIWDCVVFQHNILPFLVEDTELFVEIDRYSIANEILKARMKDSTLSQLAILQLNWNQSKLVFRIPKLKAFQIYSNAQQQQFHESRGRSSSMNGDTLSLLHPLVHTTENAFANRSQIDIIDFIDMNT
;
A
#
# COMPACT_ATOMS: atom_id res chain seq x y z
N MET A 1 -39.85 38.49 -3.66
CA MET A 1 -39.61 38.61 -2.20
C MET A 1 -38.13 38.93 -2.05
N ASN A 2 -37.77 40.13 -1.55
CA ASN A 2 -36.37 40.52 -1.41
C ASN A 2 -35.93 40.16 0.02
N LEU A 3 -34.87 39.36 0.15
CA LEU A 3 -34.24 39.10 1.45
C LEU A 3 -33.55 40.40 1.94
N PRO A 4 -33.72 40.79 3.20
CA PRO A 4 -33.00 41.94 3.76
C PRO A 4 -31.49 41.74 3.67
N ILE A 5 -30.76 42.78 3.27
CA ILE A 5 -29.32 42.70 3.04
C ILE A 5 -28.56 42.35 4.32
N GLU A 6 -29.09 42.75 5.48
CA GLU A 6 -28.53 42.47 6.81
C GLU A 6 -28.58 40.98 7.15
N VAL A 7 -29.61 40.27 6.67
CA VAL A 7 -29.72 38.81 6.85
C VAL A 7 -28.70 38.11 5.95
N LEU A 8 -28.55 38.57 4.71
CA LEU A 8 -27.55 38.03 3.79
C LEU A 8 -26.12 38.29 4.29
N ASP A 9 -25.83 39.48 4.84
CA ASP A 9 -24.53 39.81 5.42
C ASP A 9 -24.20 38.90 6.62
N ARG A 10 -25.20 38.58 7.45
CA ARG A 10 -25.02 37.61 8.55
C ARG A 10 -24.74 36.21 8.02
N VAL A 11 -25.46 35.75 6.99
CA VAL A 11 -25.21 34.45 6.36
C VAL A 11 -23.80 34.37 5.78
N VAL A 12 -23.37 35.43 5.07
CA VAL A 12 -22.01 35.53 4.52
C VAL A 12 -20.98 35.47 5.65
N THR A 13 -21.19 36.21 6.73
CA THR A 13 -20.26 36.26 7.88
C THR A 13 -20.17 34.91 8.61
N SER A 14 -21.28 34.19 8.73
CA SER A 14 -21.33 32.86 9.34
C SER A 14 -20.65 31.78 8.50
N GLY A 15 -20.46 31.98 7.19
CA GLY A 15 -19.77 31.05 6.28
C GLY A 15 -18.32 31.41 5.98
N LEU A 16 -17.70 32.28 6.79
CA LEU A 16 -16.28 32.66 6.63
C LEU A 16 -15.30 31.66 7.27
N ASP A 17 -15.82 30.57 7.82
CA ASP A 17 -15.07 29.42 8.32
C ASP A 17 -14.63 28.46 7.21
N SER A 18 -15.02 28.71 5.95
CA SER A 18 -14.55 27.95 4.78
C SER A 18 -14.12 28.85 3.62
N PHE A 19 -12.96 28.55 3.04
CA PHE A 19 -12.39 29.17 1.86
C PHE A 19 -13.29 29.07 0.62
N GLU A 20 -13.93 27.92 0.40
CA GLU A 20 -14.85 27.76 -0.73
C GLU A 20 -16.09 28.66 -0.58
N SER A 21 -16.65 28.71 0.63
CA SER A 21 -17.83 29.53 0.93
C SER A 21 -17.54 31.02 0.77
N LEU A 22 -16.41 31.51 1.30
CA LEU A 22 -16.01 32.91 1.14
C LEU A 22 -15.72 33.29 -0.33
N MET A 23 -15.15 32.36 -1.12
CA MET A 23 -14.94 32.59 -2.55
C MET A 23 -16.26 32.62 -3.31
N ALA A 24 -17.19 31.70 -3.03
CA ALA A 24 -18.52 31.69 -3.65
C ALA A 24 -19.28 32.99 -3.38
N TRP A 25 -19.32 33.46 -2.13
CA TRP A 25 -19.96 34.75 -1.79
C TRP A 25 -19.32 35.94 -2.50
N SER A 26 -17.99 35.94 -2.64
CA SER A 26 -17.23 37.01 -3.29
C SER A 26 -17.42 37.09 -4.81
N GLN A 27 -17.84 35.99 -5.43
CA GLN A 27 -18.17 35.90 -6.85
C GLN A 27 -19.61 36.37 -7.15
N ILE A 28 -20.54 36.24 -6.20
CA ILE A 28 -21.94 36.66 -6.36
C ILE A 28 -22.06 38.17 -6.59
N GLY A 29 -21.24 39.00 -5.92
CA GLY A 29 -21.27 40.44 -6.13
C GLY A 29 -20.28 41.25 -5.30
N VAL A 30 -20.13 42.52 -5.67
CA VAL A 30 -19.17 43.46 -5.04
C VAL A 30 -19.50 43.74 -3.58
N HIS A 31 -20.79 43.83 -3.23
CA HIS A 31 -21.24 44.01 -1.85
C HIS A 31 -20.74 42.90 -0.93
N PHE A 32 -21.02 41.63 -1.27
CA PHE A 32 -20.60 40.48 -0.47
C PHE A 32 -19.08 40.35 -0.40
N ARG A 33 -18.37 40.63 -1.50
CA ARG A 33 -16.90 40.70 -1.49
C ARG A 33 -16.38 41.74 -0.49
N SER A 34 -17.03 42.90 -0.37
CA SER A 34 -16.67 43.92 0.62
C SER A 34 -16.92 43.43 2.04
N VAL A 35 -18.03 42.73 2.29
CA VAL A 35 -18.32 42.12 3.60
C VAL A 35 -17.25 41.09 3.98
N VAL A 36 -16.88 40.20 3.04
CA VAL A 36 -15.81 39.21 3.22
C VAL A 36 -14.49 39.90 3.59
N ARG A 37 -14.04 40.89 2.79
CA ARG A 37 -12.78 41.62 3.04
C ARG A 37 -12.73 42.32 4.39
N LYS A 38 -13.85 42.87 4.86
CA LYS A 38 -13.94 43.52 6.18
C LYS A 38 -13.85 42.56 7.36
N LYS A 39 -14.07 41.26 7.15
CA LYS A 39 -14.21 40.25 8.21
C LYS A 39 -13.18 39.13 8.15
N LEU A 40 -12.40 39.05 7.08
CA LEU A 40 -11.35 38.06 6.85
C LEU A 40 -9.97 38.71 6.92
N GLY A 41 -9.10 38.24 7.82
CA GLY A 41 -7.68 38.58 7.82
C GLY A 41 -6.88 37.54 7.05
N ILE A 42 -6.01 37.97 6.15
CA ILE A 42 -5.17 37.09 5.33
C ILE A 42 -3.72 37.26 5.76
N LEU A 43 -3.09 36.17 6.20
CA LEU A 43 -1.66 36.13 6.54
C LEU A 43 -0.93 35.23 5.54
N ALA A 44 -0.10 35.82 4.69
CA ALA A 44 0.77 35.10 3.77
C ALA A 44 2.13 34.86 4.42
N ILE A 45 2.52 33.60 4.57
CA ILE A 45 3.82 33.17 5.12
C ILE A 45 4.67 32.66 3.97
N ILE A 46 5.79 33.32 3.71
CA ILE A 46 6.79 32.90 2.74
C ILE A 46 7.87 32.11 3.47
N ASP A 47 8.06 30.86 3.07
CA ASP A 47 9.03 29.93 3.62
C ASP A 47 9.98 29.47 2.50
N SER A 48 11.00 30.29 2.21
CA SER A 48 11.90 30.05 1.08
C SER A 48 13.34 30.46 1.34
N ASP A 49 14.29 29.65 0.89
CA ASP A 49 15.74 29.94 0.99
C ASP A 49 16.23 31.02 0.03
N LYS A 50 15.42 31.38 -0.97
CA LYS A 50 15.76 32.39 -1.97
C LYS A 50 14.58 33.33 -2.20
N HIS A 51 14.87 34.62 -2.37
CA HIS A 51 13.94 35.57 -2.97
C HIS A 51 13.71 35.22 -4.45
N ALA A 52 12.97 34.16 -4.76
CA ALA A 52 12.68 33.80 -6.14
C ALA A 52 11.29 33.19 -6.35
N SER A 53 10.64 33.79 -7.36
CA SER A 53 9.42 33.42 -8.06
C SER A 53 8.13 33.30 -7.24
N ARG A 54 7.32 34.36 -7.37
CA ARG A 54 5.86 34.30 -7.24
C ARG A 54 5.35 33.06 -7.98
N ALA A 55 4.63 32.21 -7.25
CA ALA A 55 4.06 31.00 -7.81
C ALA A 55 3.15 31.29 -9.00
N SER A 56 3.20 30.39 -9.99
CA SER A 56 2.20 30.22 -11.04
C SER A 56 0.78 30.34 -10.47
N PRO A 57 -0.19 30.93 -11.18
CA PRO A 57 -1.56 31.06 -10.70
C PRO A 57 -2.18 29.67 -10.47
N ALA A 58 -2.12 29.22 -9.22
CA ALA A 58 -2.75 27.99 -8.75
C ALA A 58 -4.26 28.21 -8.55
N PRO A 59 -5.09 27.14 -8.57
CA PRO A 59 -6.56 27.21 -8.68
C PRO A 59 -7.31 27.90 -7.52
N LEU A 60 -6.62 28.21 -6.40
CA LEU A 60 -7.19 28.95 -5.27
C LEU A 60 -6.56 30.35 -5.21
N ASN A 61 -7.12 31.26 -6.00
CA ASN A 61 -6.70 32.67 -6.02
C ASN A 61 -7.42 33.48 -4.94
N TYR A 62 -6.75 33.70 -3.81
CA TYR A 62 -7.25 34.54 -2.72
C TYR A 62 -7.13 36.05 -3.03
N ASP A 63 -6.51 36.46 -4.15
CA ASP A 63 -6.41 37.87 -4.56
C ASP A 63 -7.78 38.53 -4.72
N LEU A 64 -8.81 37.75 -5.07
CA LEU A 64 -10.18 38.25 -5.18
C LEU A 64 -10.69 38.82 -3.85
N VAL A 65 -10.26 38.23 -2.73
CA VAL A 65 -10.66 38.57 -1.37
C VAL A 65 -9.56 39.28 -0.58
N SER A 66 -8.47 39.63 -1.26
CA SER A 66 -7.31 40.35 -0.72
C SER A 66 -7.38 41.84 -1.07
N ASP A 67 -6.99 42.67 -0.12
CA ASP A 67 -6.59 44.06 -0.29
C ASP A 67 -5.55 44.48 0.77
N GLU A 68 -5.06 45.71 0.68
CA GLU A 68 -4.04 46.24 1.58
C GLU A 68 -4.52 46.36 3.05
N SER A 69 -5.84 46.35 3.29
CA SER A 69 -6.39 46.51 4.63
C SER A 69 -6.50 45.18 5.38
N ASN A 70 -6.65 44.09 4.64
CA ASN A 70 -6.94 42.76 5.17
C ASN A 70 -5.89 41.69 4.82
N THR A 71 -4.75 42.06 4.22
CA THR A 71 -3.66 41.14 3.90
C THR A 71 -2.33 41.60 4.46
N MET A 72 -1.59 40.68 5.07
CA MET A 72 -0.22 40.89 5.57
C MET A 72 0.69 39.75 5.10
N CYS A 73 1.94 40.08 4.75
CA CYS A 73 2.94 39.11 4.29
C CYS A 73 4.15 39.09 5.23
N VAL A 74 4.60 37.90 5.61
CA VAL A 74 5.72 37.67 6.52
C VAL A 74 6.62 36.55 6.01
N PHE A 75 7.85 36.51 6.51
CA PHE A 75 8.80 35.42 6.24
C PHE A 75 8.89 34.50 7.46
N SER A 76 8.98 33.19 7.26
CA SER A 76 9.10 32.21 8.35
C SER A 76 10.38 32.39 9.17
N ASP A 77 11.48 32.80 8.53
CA ASP A 77 12.80 32.93 9.19
C ASP A 77 12.91 34.16 10.11
N THR A 78 12.04 35.16 9.92
CA THR A 78 12.07 36.42 10.68
C THR A 78 10.72 36.73 11.32
N PHE A 79 9.87 35.71 11.46
CA PHE A 79 8.56 35.86 12.05
C PHE A 79 8.66 36.30 13.51
N ASP A 80 7.81 37.25 13.88
CA ASP A 80 7.60 37.68 15.25
C ASP A 80 6.11 37.99 15.41
N PHE A 81 5.46 37.26 16.32
CA PHE A 81 4.03 37.43 16.57
C PHE A 81 3.67 38.86 17.01
N GLY A 82 4.56 39.56 17.73
CA GLY A 82 4.33 40.93 18.17
C GLY A 82 3.98 41.86 17.01
N ASN A 83 4.69 41.71 15.89
CA ASN A 83 4.54 42.53 14.68
C ASN A 83 3.25 42.26 13.89
N VAL A 84 2.61 41.10 14.09
CA VAL A 84 1.36 40.72 13.41
C VAL A 84 0.13 40.76 14.32
N SER A 85 0.34 40.83 15.64
CA SER A 85 -0.73 40.72 16.65
C SER A 85 -1.83 41.77 16.48
N GLU A 86 -1.47 43.04 16.29
CA GLU A 86 -2.45 44.12 16.07
C GLU A 86 -3.27 43.90 14.80
N PHE A 87 -2.61 43.45 13.72
CA PHE A 87 -3.29 43.16 12.45
C PHE A 87 -4.32 42.04 12.63
N LEU A 88 -3.90 40.91 13.22
CA LEU A 88 -4.73 39.71 13.38
C LEU A 88 -5.86 39.90 14.41
N GLY A 89 -5.65 40.73 15.43
CA GLY A 89 -6.66 41.02 16.46
C GLY A 89 -7.94 41.66 15.91
N ARG A 90 -7.91 42.22 14.70
CA ARG A 90 -9.07 42.85 14.04
C ARG A 90 -10.05 41.85 13.41
N PHE A 91 -9.64 40.59 13.25
CA PHE A 91 -10.39 39.59 12.48
C PHE A 91 -10.67 38.34 13.30
N ASP A 92 -11.88 37.80 13.18
CA ASP A 92 -12.26 36.52 13.82
C ASP A 92 -12.04 35.32 12.91
N ASN A 93 -12.00 35.55 11.60
CA ASN A 93 -11.71 34.54 10.59
C ASN A 93 -10.38 34.89 9.93
N ILE A 94 -9.47 33.92 9.89
CA ILE A 94 -8.10 34.09 9.44
C ILE A 94 -7.80 33.07 8.34
N LEU A 95 -7.36 33.54 7.18
CA LEU A 95 -6.81 32.72 6.11
C LEU A 95 -5.28 32.76 6.18
N VAL A 96 -4.65 31.64 6.48
CA VAL A 96 -3.20 31.48 6.47
C VAL A 96 -2.79 30.88 5.14
N VAL A 97 -1.98 31.60 4.36
CA VAL A 97 -1.44 31.09 3.08
C VAL A 97 0.04 30.84 3.25
N VAL A 98 0.43 29.58 3.29
CA VAL A 98 1.84 29.18 3.36
C VAL A 98 2.34 28.92 1.94
N MET A 99 3.49 29.49 1.60
CA MET A 99 4.21 29.21 0.37
C MET A 99 5.59 28.69 0.75
N SER A 100 5.83 27.38 0.54
CA SER A 100 7.09 26.74 0.89
C SER A 100 7.74 26.08 -0.32
N ASP A 101 9.06 26.25 -0.45
CA ASP A 101 9.91 25.50 -1.38
C ASP A 101 10.88 24.55 -0.65
N ARG A 102 10.82 24.50 0.69
CA ARG A 102 11.70 23.70 1.55
C ARG A 102 11.12 22.30 1.79
N PHE A 103 11.95 21.26 1.69
CA PHE A 103 11.57 19.88 2.01
C PHE A 103 11.08 19.72 3.45
N TYR A 104 11.72 20.38 4.42
CA TYR A 104 11.23 20.48 5.80
C TYR A 104 11.76 21.79 6.39
N SER A 105 10.88 22.58 7.01
CA SER A 105 11.21 23.87 7.59
C SER A 105 10.89 23.95 9.09
N ASP A 106 11.93 23.91 9.93
CA ASP A 106 11.85 24.24 11.36
C ASP A 106 11.38 25.69 11.61
N PRO A 107 11.85 26.70 10.83
CA PRO A 107 11.34 28.07 10.96
C PRO A 107 9.83 28.17 10.72
N LEU A 108 9.30 27.44 9.73
CA LEU A 108 7.86 27.39 9.48
C LEU A 108 7.10 26.73 10.63
N ALA A 109 7.59 25.60 11.15
CA ALA A 109 6.99 24.94 12.31
C ALA A 109 6.93 25.88 13.53
N THR A 110 8.01 26.62 13.76
CA THR A 110 8.11 27.61 14.84
C THR A 110 7.14 28.76 14.62
N THR A 111 7.10 29.33 13.41
CA THR A 111 6.17 30.40 13.00
C THR A 111 4.71 30.01 13.25
N LEU A 112 4.29 28.83 12.77
CA LEU A 112 2.92 28.35 12.98
C LEU A 112 2.63 28.07 14.46
N GLY A 113 3.63 27.60 15.22
CA GLY A 113 3.53 27.41 16.66
C GLY A 113 3.33 28.72 17.44
N GLU A 114 4.14 29.73 17.13
CA GLU A 114 4.03 31.07 17.71
C GLU A 114 2.70 31.74 17.34
N LEU A 115 2.30 31.65 16.06
CA LEU A 115 1.01 32.15 15.59
C LEU A 115 -0.15 31.51 16.38
N SER A 116 -0.12 30.20 16.58
CA SER A 116 -1.15 29.47 17.32
C SER A 116 -1.24 29.94 18.78
N LYS A 117 -0.10 30.01 19.47
CA LYS A 117 -0.05 30.45 20.86
C LYS A 117 -0.47 31.91 21.01
N GLY A 118 0.00 32.75 20.12
CA GLY A 118 -0.30 34.18 20.11
C GLY A 118 -1.79 34.44 19.87
N LEU A 119 -2.39 33.81 18.86
CA LEU A 119 -3.83 33.93 18.58
C LEU A 119 -4.67 33.40 19.75
N SER A 120 -4.32 32.24 20.30
CA SER A 120 -4.98 31.70 21.49
C SER A 120 -4.85 32.64 22.70
N GLY A 121 -3.71 33.32 22.85
CA GLY A 121 -3.45 34.28 23.93
C GLY A 121 -4.32 35.54 23.86
N MET A 122 -4.97 35.83 22.73
CA MET A 122 -5.88 36.98 22.59
C MET A 122 -7.21 36.79 23.33
N GLY A 123 -7.53 35.55 23.76
CA GLY A 123 -8.74 35.26 24.55
C GLY A 123 -10.06 35.32 23.78
N GLN A 124 -9.99 35.36 22.45
CA GLN A 124 -11.15 35.32 21.55
C GLN A 124 -11.08 34.08 20.67
N GLU A 125 -12.23 33.48 20.36
CA GLU A 125 -12.29 32.35 19.43
C GLU A 125 -11.94 32.82 18.02
N LYS A 126 -11.04 32.10 17.33
CA LYS A 126 -10.63 32.39 15.95
C LYS A 126 -10.84 31.17 15.06
N ASN A 127 -11.42 31.40 13.88
CA ASN A 127 -11.52 30.40 12.82
C ASN A 127 -10.33 30.54 11.87
N ILE A 128 -9.66 29.43 11.59
CA ILE A 128 -8.45 29.39 10.76
C ILE A 128 -8.72 28.49 9.56
N CYS A 129 -8.53 29.04 8.36
CA CYS A 129 -8.41 28.29 7.10
C CYS A 129 -6.96 28.33 6.65
N LEU A 130 -6.40 27.23 6.16
CA LEU A 130 -5.01 27.16 5.71
C LEU A 130 -4.90 26.71 4.26
N ILE A 131 -4.15 27.46 3.44
CA ILE A 131 -3.74 27.05 2.11
C ILE A 131 -2.23 26.81 2.14
N TYR A 132 -1.81 25.55 2.02
CA TYR A 132 -0.41 25.15 1.96
C TYR A 132 0.00 24.93 0.51
N LYS A 133 0.74 25.88 -0.05
CA LYS A 133 1.33 25.80 -1.39
C LYS A 133 2.76 25.31 -1.27
N THR A 134 3.05 24.17 -1.89
CA THR A 134 4.37 23.56 -1.84
C THR A 134 4.88 23.20 -3.24
N TYR A 135 6.17 23.42 -3.48
CA TYR A 135 6.87 22.92 -4.67
C TYR A 135 7.47 21.53 -4.47
N VAL A 136 7.50 21.04 -3.22
CA VAL A 136 8.01 19.73 -2.84
C VAL A 136 6.86 18.86 -2.36
N ASN A 137 6.92 17.56 -2.62
CA ASN A 137 5.87 16.60 -2.22
C ASN A 137 5.96 16.23 -0.73
N PHE A 138 5.97 17.24 0.16
CA PHE A 138 6.10 17.06 1.60
C PHE A 138 5.12 17.96 2.38
N LEU A 139 4.54 17.41 3.45
CA LEU A 139 3.86 18.18 4.49
C LEU A 139 4.03 17.43 5.80
N SER A 140 4.54 18.10 6.83
CA SER A 140 4.66 17.49 8.15
C SER A 140 3.45 17.78 9.02
N LYS A 141 2.93 16.76 9.70
CA LYS A 141 1.94 16.93 10.77
C LYS A 141 2.42 17.84 11.91
N PHE A 142 3.73 17.97 12.12
CA PHE A 142 4.30 18.82 13.17
C PHE A 142 3.96 20.30 12.99
N TYR A 143 3.71 20.75 11.75
CA TYR A 143 3.29 22.11 11.46
C TYR A 143 1.96 22.49 12.11
N PHE A 144 1.14 21.50 12.46
CA PHE A 144 -0.20 21.71 13.02
C PHE A 144 -0.30 21.31 14.51
N ARG A 145 0.81 20.91 15.14
CA ARG A 145 0.79 20.39 16.52
C ARG A 145 0.26 21.41 17.52
N GLU A 146 0.74 22.65 17.48
CA GLU A 146 0.31 23.68 18.45
C GLU A 146 -1.15 24.12 18.22
N LEU A 147 -1.64 24.10 16.97
CA LEU A 147 -3.06 24.33 16.68
C LEU A 147 -3.96 23.30 17.39
N CYS A 148 -3.53 22.04 17.50
CA CYS A 148 -4.24 21.02 18.26
C CYS A 148 -4.32 21.35 19.75
N HIS A 149 -3.22 21.83 20.33
CA HIS A 149 -3.12 22.16 21.75
C HIS A 149 -3.97 23.39 22.11
N CYS A 150 -4.15 24.31 21.18
CA CYS A 150 -4.94 25.54 21.35
C CYS A 150 -6.42 25.41 20.92
N SER A 151 -6.94 24.19 20.78
CA SER A 151 -8.29 23.90 20.23
C SER A 151 -9.47 24.50 20.99
N ALA A 152 -9.28 25.01 22.21
CA ALA A 152 -10.32 25.69 22.98
C ALA A 152 -10.65 27.10 22.45
N LEU A 153 -9.68 27.77 21.81
CA LEU A 153 -9.82 29.14 21.29
C LEU A 153 -9.52 29.23 19.79
N LEU A 154 -8.88 28.21 19.21
CA LEU A 154 -8.63 28.15 17.78
C LEU A 154 -9.41 27.00 17.16
N ARG A 155 -10.21 27.33 16.15
CA ARG A 155 -10.89 26.36 15.31
C ARG A 155 -10.20 26.33 13.97
N LEU A 156 -9.55 25.22 13.69
CA LEU A 156 -8.96 24.98 12.39
C LEU A 156 -10.02 24.32 11.49
N CYS A 157 -10.59 25.13 10.60
CA CYS A 157 -11.83 24.77 9.89
C CYS A 157 -11.57 24.10 8.55
N GLU A 158 -10.51 24.49 7.84
CA GLU A 158 -10.20 24.00 6.49
C GLU A 158 -8.70 24.00 6.20
N LEU A 159 -8.22 22.99 5.46
CA LEU A 159 -6.86 22.88 4.93
C LEU A 159 -6.92 22.51 3.46
N HIS A 160 -6.26 23.30 2.61
CA HIS A 160 -5.97 22.95 1.23
C HIS A 160 -4.46 22.71 1.06
N ILE A 161 -4.10 21.57 0.50
CA ILE A 161 -2.72 21.26 0.08
C ILE A 161 -2.64 21.42 -1.43
N LEU A 162 -1.78 22.33 -1.90
CA LEU A 162 -1.52 22.60 -3.31
C LEU A 162 -0.05 22.27 -3.61
N ALA A 163 0.21 21.01 -3.94
CA ALA A 163 1.50 20.58 -4.46
C ALA A 163 1.60 20.96 -5.95
N ASN A 164 2.70 21.60 -6.34
CA ASN A 164 2.89 22.02 -7.72
C ASN A 164 3.31 20.82 -8.58
N SER A 165 2.35 20.10 -9.13
CA SER A 165 2.56 18.93 -10.00
C SER A 165 3.07 19.29 -11.41
N SER A 166 3.52 20.53 -11.64
CA SER A 166 3.95 21.01 -12.95
C SER A 166 5.35 20.49 -13.31
N GLY A 167 5.43 19.19 -13.62
CA GLY A 167 6.22 18.69 -14.75
C GLY A 167 7.74 18.59 -14.64
N ALA A 168 8.36 18.77 -13.47
CA ALA A 168 9.82 18.71 -13.36
C ALA A 168 10.36 17.99 -12.11
N PHE A 169 9.55 17.16 -11.45
CA PHE A 169 10.02 16.27 -10.40
C PHE A 169 9.85 14.83 -10.87
N ASP A 170 10.91 14.04 -10.70
CA ASP A 170 11.00 12.66 -11.14
C ASP A 170 9.81 11.87 -10.64
N ARG A 171 9.30 10.95 -11.47
CA ARG A 171 8.20 10.03 -11.13
C ARG A 171 8.53 9.06 -9.98
N GLU A 172 9.64 9.28 -9.29
CA GLU A 172 10.19 8.46 -8.21
C GLU A 172 10.05 9.13 -6.83
N GLU A 173 9.73 10.43 -6.75
CA GLU A 173 9.47 11.07 -5.45
C GLU A 173 8.08 10.67 -4.93
N VAL A 174 8.06 9.86 -3.88
CA VAL A 174 6.84 9.47 -3.15
C VAL A 174 6.31 10.69 -2.40
N ASP A 175 5.00 10.95 -2.52
CA ASP A 175 4.31 11.96 -1.71
C ASP A 175 4.47 11.67 -0.21
N MET A 176 5.21 12.52 0.50
CA MET A 176 5.48 12.45 1.93
C MET A 176 4.55 13.42 2.70
N PHE A 177 3.25 13.27 2.48
CA PHE A 177 2.24 14.04 3.21
C PHE A 177 1.82 13.29 4.48
N ASP A 178 2.17 13.85 5.63
CA ASP A 178 1.69 13.43 6.95
C ASP A 178 0.56 14.36 7.40
N VAL A 179 -0.67 13.88 7.33
CA VAL A 179 -1.88 14.65 7.59
C VAL A 179 -2.59 14.15 8.84
N ASP A 180 -2.77 15.04 9.81
CA ASP A 180 -3.63 14.81 10.96
C ASP A 180 -5.02 15.43 10.69
N THR A 181 -6.10 14.66 10.80
CA THR A 181 -7.47 15.20 10.70
C THR A 181 -7.91 15.88 12.00
N ILE A 182 -7.21 16.95 12.32
CA ILE A 182 -7.52 17.80 13.48
C ILE A 182 -8.65 18.80 13.16
N PHE A 183 -9.04 18.86 11.88
CA PHE A 183 -10.01 19.77 11.28
C PHE A 183 -11.44 19.25 11.41
N GLU A 184 -12.43 20.14 11.32
CA GLU A 184 -13.82 19.73 11.08
C GLU A 184 -13.97 19.01 9.73
N ASN A 185 -13.36 19.57 8.68
CA ASN A 185 -13.24 18.97 7.36
C ASN A 185 -11.81 19.16 6.83
N THR A 186 -11.20 18.09 6.29
CA THR A 186 -9.88 18.18 5.63
C THR A 186 -10.06 18.00 4.13
N TYR A 187 -9.79 19.05 3.35
CA TYR A 187 -9.97 19.05 1.89
C TYR A 187 -8.65 18.83 1.16
N LEU A 188 -8.44 17.62 0.64
CA LEU A 188 -7.27 17.30 -0.17
C LEU A 188 -7.64 17.27 -1.65
N HIS A 189 -7.35 18.36 -2.35
CA HIS A 189 -7.54 18.44 -3.80
C HIS A 189 -6.24 18.06 -4.52
N ASN A 190 -6.36 17.29 -5.60
CA ASN A 190 -5.23 16.92 -6.46
C ASN A 190 -4.10 16.13 -5.78
N VAL A 191 -4.32 15.64 -4.56
CA VAL A 191 -3.43 14.70 -3.88
C VAL A 191 -3.92 13.29 -4.18
N GLU A 192 -3.10 12.48 -4.84
CA GLU A 192 -3.43 11.08 -5.15
C GLU A 192 -2.91 10.11 -4.07
N ILE A 193 -1.85 10.48 -3.37
CA ILE A 193 -1.19 9.65 -2.36
C ILE A 193 -1.01 10.45 -1.07
N VAL A 194 -1.37 9.86 0.07
CA VAL A 194 -1.03 10.39 1.40
C VAL A 194 -0.19 9.34 2.13
N TYR A 195 0.91 9.79 2.74
CA TYR A 195 1.82 8.89 3.43
C TYR A 195 1.22 8.46 4.77
N THR A 196 0.97 9.39 5.68
CA THR A 196 0.29 9.08 6.95
C THR A 196 -1.00 9.88 7.05
N LEU A 197 -2.09 9.21 7.38
CA LEU A 197 -3.36 9.83 7.75
C LEU A 197 -3.77 9.39 9.15
N ASN A 198 -3.93 10.35 10.05
CA ASN A 198 -4.47 10.11 11.39
C ASN A 198 -5.92 10.61 11.47
N LEU A 199 -6.87 9.69 11.55
CA LEU A 199 -8.30 9.95 11.65
C LEU A 199 -8.76 10.08 13.11
N ARG A 200 -9.26 11.27 13.47
CA ARG A 200 -9.90 11.51 14.77
C ARG A 200 -11.40 11.24 14.71
N ARG A 201 -11.98 10.92 15.87
CA ARG A 201 -13.40 10.59 15.99
C ARG A 201 -14.32 11.70 15.44
N GLY A 202 -15.24 11.32 14.55
CA GLY A 202 -16.24 12.21 13.98
C GLY A 202 -15.72 13.20 12.93
N ARG A 203 -14.44 13.13 12.54
CA ARG A 203 -13.84 13.99 11.51
C ARG A 203 -13.97 13.37 10.13
N LYS A 204 -14.03 14.23 9.12
CA LYS A 204 -14.24 13.82 7.71
C LYS A 204 -13.08 14.28 6.85
N MET A 205 -12.68 13.41 5.94
CA MET A 205 -11.73 13.71 4.89
C MET A 205 -12.48 13.85 3.57
N MET A 206 -12.21 14.93 2.84
CA MET A 206 -12.74 15.19 1.51
C MET A 206 -11.59 15.20 0.52
N ALA A 207 -11.32 14.05 -0.10
CA ALA A 207 -10.18 13.86 -0.98
C ALA A 207 -10.60 13.10 -2.25
N PRO A 208 -11.25 13.78 -3.22
CA PRO A 208 -11.92 13.12 -4.35
C PRO A 208 -10.96 12.41 -5.32
N LYS A 209 -9.67 12.80 -5.32
CA LYS A 209 -8.62 12.22 -6.16
C LYS A 209 -7.69 11.27 -5.41
N LEU A 210 -7.90 11.08 -4.10
CA LEU A 210 -7.07 10.20 -3.30
C LEU A 210 -7.24 8.75 -3.77
N ARG A 211 -6.12 8.11 -4.12
CA ARG A 211 -6.05 6.71 -4.55
C ARG A 211 -5.39 5.83 -3.49
N THR A 212 -4.38 6.36 -2.80
CA THR A 212 -3.54 5.54 -1.91
C THR A 212 -3.31 6.21 -0.56
N LEU A 213 -3.51 5.45 0.52
CA LEU A 213 -3.02 5.77 1.85
C LEU A 213 -1.89 4.80 2.19
N LYS A 214 -0.67 5.29 2.44
CA LYS A 214 0.42 4.40 2.86
C LYS A 214 0.22 3.91 4.29
N HIS A 215 -0.25 4.77 5.17
CA HIS A 215 -0.49 4.47 6.57
C HIS A 215 -1.73 5.19 7.07
N LEU A 216 -2.68 4.42 7.61
CA LEU A 216 -3.91 4.91 8.20
C LEU A 216 -3.96 4.53 9.68
N GLN A 217 -4.03 5.53 10.55
CA GLN A 217 -4.30 5.35 11.97
C GLN A 217 -5.65 5.97 12.31
N VAL A 218 -6.40 5.29 13.17
CA VAL A 218 -7.75 5.71 13.55
C VAL A 218 -7.90 5.53 15.06
N GLU A 219 -8.35 6.57 15.74
CA GLU A 219 -8.60 6.51 17.19
C GLU A 219 -9.83 5.64 17.53
N ASP A 220 -10.88 5.73 16.72
CA ASP A 220 -12.13 4.97 16.81
C ASP A 220 -12.68 4.73 15.39
N ASN A 221 -13.03 3.49 15.08
CA ASN A 221 -13.52 3.10 13.76
C ASN A 221 -15.04 3.03 13.62
N SER A 222 -15.81 3.40 14.65
CA SER A 222 -17.28 3.45 14.58
C SER A 222 -17.79 4.33 13.43
N GLY A 223 -17.01 5.33 12.99
CA GLY A 223 -17.35 6.25 11.91
C GLY A 223 -16.46 6.19 10.67
N ILE A 224 -15.58 5.17 10.53
CA ILE A 224 -14.52 5.18 9.50
C ILE A 224 -15.05 5.27 8.07
N VAL A 225 -16.15 4.58 7.77
CA VAL A 225 -16.83 4.62 6.47
C VAL A 225 -17.29 6.04 6.16
N GLU A 226 -17.83 6.71 7.17
CA GLU A 226 -18.37 8.05 7.06
C GLU A 226 -17.30 9.13 7.03
N SER A 227 -16.15 8.86 7.66
CA SER A 227 -14.94 9.69 7.59
C SER A 227 -14.29 9.67 6.20
N LEU A 228 -14.37 8.54 5.49
CA LEU A 228 -13.74 8.33 4.17
C LEU A 228 -14.73 8.37 2.99
N LYS A 229 -16.01 8.67 3.23
CA LYS A 229 -17.05 8.65 2.18
C LYS A 229 -16.82 9.61 1.01
N TYR A 230 -16.03 10.67 1.23
CA TYR A 230 -15.66 11.65 0.21
C TYR A 230 -14.29 11.35 -0.44
N CYS A 231 -13.84 10.09 -0.33
CA CYS A 231 -12.65 9.57 -1.01
C CYS A 231 -13.07 8.44 -2.00
N PRO A 232 -13.90 8.73 -3.02
CA PRO A 232 -14.51 7.71 -3.90
C PRO A 232 -13.51 6.93 -4.75
N LEU A 233 -12.30 7.45 -4.97
CA LEU A 233 -11.25 6.80 -5.76
C LEU A 233 -10.22 6.05 -4.90
N LEU A 234 -10.44 5.94 -3.59
CA LEU A 234 -9.52 5.27 -2.67
C LEU A 234 -9.45 3.79 -3.01
N SER A 235 -8.33 3.38 -3.61
CA SER A 235 -8.07 2.03 -4.06
C SER A 235 -7.21 1.25 -3.07
N SER A 236 -6.14 1.84 -2.52
CA SER A 236 -5.20 1.10 -1.65
C SER A 236 -5.00 1.75 -0.28
N ILE A 237 -4.94 0.90 0.75
CA ILE A 237 -4.45 1.26 2.08
C ILE A 237 -3.35 0.25 2.45
N ASP A 238 -2.09 0.69 2.44
CA ASP A 238 -0.93 -0.19 2.52
C ASP A 238 -0.57 -0.60 3.95
N GLN A 239 -0.99 0.19 4.96
CA GLN A 239 -0.81 -0.14 6.36
C GLN A 239 -2.00 0.40 7.17
N TYR A 240 -2.83 -0.51 7.68
CA TYR A 240 -3.90 -0.21 8.62
C TYR A 240 -3.72 -1.01 9.90
N GLN A 241 -3.60 -0.34 11.04
CA GLN A 241 -3.57 -1.01 12.34
C GLN A 241 -4.99 -1.06 12.90
N LEU A 242 -5.45 -2.24 13.29
CA LEU A 242 -6.78 -2.37 13.90
C LEU A 242 -6.83 -1.60 15.22
N PRO A 243 -7.78 -0.65 15.39
CA PRO A 243 -7.94 0.06 16.64
C PRO A 243 -8.41 -0.89 17.77
N PRO A 244 -8.25 -0.48 19.04
CA PRO A 244 -8.80 -1.23 20.16
C PRO A 244 -10.33 -1.24 20.09
N GLY A 245 -10.95 -2.39 20.36
CA GLY A 245 -12.40 -2.53 20.34
C GLY A 245 -12.84 -3.98 20.16
N ARG A 246 -14.09 -4.27 20.57
CA ARG A 246 -14.71 -5.58 20.36
C ARG A 246 -15.19 -5.77 18.93
N THR A 247 -15.82 -4.74 18.37
CA THR A 247 -16.28 -4.71 16.99
C THR A 247 -15.47 -3.68 16.23
N VAL A 248 -14.94 -4.08 15.08
CA VAL A 248 -14.06 -3.27 14.26
C VAL A 248 -14.61 -3.22 12.83
N ILE A 249 -14.92 -2.02 12.33
CA ILE A 249 -15.25 -1.80 10.92
C ILE A 249 -13.96 -1.43 10.18
N LEU A 250 -13.70 -2.09 9.06
CA LEU A 250 -12.55 -1.81 8.18
C LEU A 250 -12.87 -0.66 7.21
N PRO A 251 -11.86 0.14 6.80
CA PRO A 251 -12.07 1.26 5.89
C PRO A 251 -12.53 0.81 4.49
N PRO A 252 -13.31 1.66 3.76
CA PRO A 252 -13.68 1.40 2.38
C PRO A 252 -12.49 1.59 1.43
N CYS A 253 -12.06 0.52 0.75
CA CYS A 253 -11.04 0.54 -0.31
C CYS A 253 -11.12 -0.74 -1.18
N ASP A 254 -10.35 -0.81 -2.26
CA ASP A 254 -10.23 -2.02 -3.08
C ASP A 254 -9.26 -3.02 -2.41
N HIS A 255 -8.10 -2.53 -2.00
CA HIS A 255 -7.03 -3.30 -1.39
C HIS A 255 -6.73 -2.79 0.01
N LEU A 256 -6.79 -3.67 1.00
CA LEU A 256 -6.48 -3.36 2.39
C LEU A 256 -5.37 -4.25 2.92
N VAL A 257 -4.36 -3.64 3.54
CA VAL A 257 -3.34 -4.36 4.31
C VAL A 257 -3.54 -4.08 5.80
N ILE A 258 -3.91 -5.11 6.56
CA ILE A 258 -3.95 -5.05 8.01
C ILE A 258 -2.55 -5.35 8.56
N ALA A 259 -1.91 -4.33 9.11
CA ALA A 259 -0.58 -4.44 9.72
C ALA A 259 -0.67 -4.79 11.21
N ASN A 260 0.31 -5.58 11.69
CA ASN A 260 0.45 -5.97 13.09
C ASN A 260 -0.82 -6.59 13.71
N TYR A 261 -1.51 -7.45 12.95
CA TYR A 261 -2.70 -8.14 13.44
C TYR A 261 -2.35 -9.05 14.62
N ASN A 262 -2.83 -8.71 15.81
CA ASN A 262 -2.63 -9.53 17.01
C ASN A 262 -3.74 -10.59 17.10
N THR A 263 -3.36 -11.87 16.93
CA THR A 263 -4.25 -13.03 17.01
C THR A 263 -4.66 -13.37 18.45
N ASN A 264 -3.92 -12.91 19.45
CA ASN A 264 -4.21 -13.14 20.87
C ASN A 264 -5.31 -12.21 21.42
N VAL A 265 -5.69 -11.17 20.65
CA VAL A 265 -6.75 -10.25 21.04
C VAL A 265 -8.10 -10.79 20.56
N VAL A 266 -8.95 -11.15 21.52
CA VAL A 266 -10.33 -11.58 21.23
C VAL A 266 -11.11 -10.37 20.72
N ARG A 267 -11.65 -10.50 19.50
CA ARG A 267 -12.56 -9.54 18.88
C ARG A 267 -13.88 -10.25 18.57
N ASP A 268 -14.99 -9.56 18.81
CA ASP A 268 -16.33 -10.08 18.55
C ASP A 268 -16.60 -10.06 17.04
N LEU A 269 -16.13 -9.04 16.32
CA LEU A 269 -16.34 -8.89 14.88
C LEU A 269 -15.29 -7.98 14.26
N VAL A 270 -14.70 -8.40 13.14
CA VAL A 270 -13.97 -7.53 12.20
C VAL A 270 -14.76 -7.50 10.89
N ASP A 271 -15.49 -6.41 10.67
CA ASP A 271 -16.37 -6.20 9.51
C ASP A 271 -15.60 -5.52 8.37
N GLY A 272 -15.32 -6.27 7.32
CA GLY A 272 -14.71 -5.84 6.08
C GLY A 272 -15.66 -5.79 4.89
N SER A 273 -16.96 -5.59 5.11
CA SER A 273 -17.97 -5.46 4.05
C SER A 273 -17.66 -4.38 3.01
N HIS A 274 -16.89 -3.35 3.39
CA HIS A 274 -16.49 -2.25 2.52
C HIS A 274 -15.15 -2.44 1.78
N VAL A 275 -14.43 -3.55 2.03
CA VAL A 275 -13.21 -3.91 1.28
C VAL A 275 -13.61 -4.69 0.03
N ARG A 276 -13.25 -4.19 -1.15
CA ARG A 276 -13.90 -4.61 -2.41
C ARG A 276 -13.15 -5.71 -3.17
N GLU A 277 -11.82 -5.77 -3.10
CA GLU A 277 -11.06 -6.69 -3.94
C GLU A 277 -10.14 -7.61 -3.16
N SER A 278 -9.26 -7.07 -2.31
CA SER A 278 -8.28 -7.90 -1.61
C SER A 278 -7.99 -7.49 -0.18
N LEU A 279 -7.71 -8.50 0.64
CA LEU A 279 -7.24 -8.33 2.00
C LEU A 279 -5.87 -8.99 2.17
N THR A 280 -4.90 -8.24 2.70
CA THR A 280 -3.63 -8.77 3.18
C THR A 280 -3.59 -8.65 4.69
N ILE A 281 -3.27 -9.73 5.40
CA ILE A 281 -3.11 -9.72 6.85
C ILE A 281 -1.65 -10.00 7.20
N LYS A 282 -1.04 -9.07 7.94
CA LYS A 282 0.31 -9.18 8.48
C LYS A 282 0.21 -9.34 10.00
N PRO A 283 0.38 -10.56 10.55
CA PRO A 283 0.31 -10.77 11.98
C PRO A 283 1.40 -10.01 12.75
N SER A 284 1.11 -9.68 14.01
CA SER A 284 2.11 -9.10 14.91
C SER A 284 3.21 -10.10 15.24
N LEU A 285 4.41 -9.60 15.57
CA LEU A 285 5.52 -10.44 16.06
C LEU A 285 5.19 -11.19 17.36
N LEU A 286 4.19 -10.72 18.11
CA LEU A 286 3.74 -11.32 19.36
C LEU A 286 2.73 -12.47 19.14
N SER A 287 2.33 -12.71 17.90
CA SER A 287 1.38 -13.77 17.55
C SER A 287 2.12 -15.10 17.60
N SER A 288 1.83 -15.91 18.62
CA SER A 288 2.43 -17.24 18.77
C SER A 288 1.76 -18.27 17.86
N GLU A 289 0.50 -18.04 17.48
CA GLU A 289 -0.29 -18.93 16.63
C GLU A 289 -1.05 -18.15 15.55
N PRO A 290 -1.17 -18.68 14.32
CA PRO A 290 -1.84 -18.03 13.19
C PRO A 290 -3.35 -18.29 13.22
N LYS A 291 -4.02 -17.90 14.31
CA LYS A 291 -5.47 -18.03 14.48
C LYS A 291 -6.18 -16.72 14.15
N PHE A 292 -6.95 -16.71 13.07
CA PHE A 292 -7.74 -15.57 12.63
C PHE A 292 -9.22 -15.80 12.97
N MET A 293 -9.79 -14.91 13.79
CA MET A 293 -11.13 -15.09 14.36
C MET A 293 -12.07 -13.96 13.95
N ASN A 294 -13.33 -14.29 13.67
CA ASN A 294 -14.43 -13.33 13.48
C ASN A 294 -14.23 -12.28 12.37
N ILE A 295 -13.46 -12.60 11.32
CA ILE A 295 -13.23 -11.70 10.19
C ILE A 295 -14.30 -11.93 9.11
N LYS A 296 -15.09 -10.90 8.79
CA LYS A 296 -16.18 -10.95 7.81
C LYS A 296 -15.88 -10.02 6.65
N CYS A 297 -15.33 -10.56 5.57
CA CYS A 297 -14.99 -9.84 4.35
C CYS A 297 -15.72 -10.48 3.16
N PRO A 298 -17.04 -10.25 3.02
CA PRO A 298 -17.88 -10.95 2.05
C PRO A 298 -17.46 -10.72 0.59
N SER A 299 -16.96 -9.52 0.28
CA SER A 299 -16.77 -9.03 -1.07
C SER A 299 -15.40 -9.38 -1.68
N ILE A 300 -14.40 -9.71 -0.85
CA ILE A 300 -13.03 -9.89 -1.32
C ILE A 300 -12.91 -11.08 -2.27
N ILE A 301 -12.05 -10.93 -3.27
CA ILE A 301 -11.72 -11.94 -4.28
C ILE A 301 -10.36 -12.57 -3.95
N SER A 302 -9.48 -11.83 -3.27
CA SER A 302 -8.14 -12.30 -2.89
C SER A 302 -7.83 -12.12 -1.41
N LEU A 303 -7.24 -13.14 -0.79
CA LEU A 303 -6.74 -13.12 0.59
C LEU A 303 -5.26 -13.49 0.61
N TYR A 304 -4.45 -12.64 1.22
CA TYR A 304 -3.01 -12.85 1.37
C TYR A 304 -2.62 -12.83 2.85
N LEU A 305 -1.87 -13.81 3.30
CA LEU A 305 -1.24 -13.82 4.61
C LEU A 305 0.26 -13.63 4.45
N GLU A 306 0.83 -12.69 5.20
CA GLU A 306 2.25 -12.37 5.18
C GLU A 306 2.82 -12.45 6.58
N PHE A 307 3.80 -13.33 6.79
CA PHE A 307 4.38 -13.61 8.09
C PHE A 307 5.83 -13.13 8.12
N ASN A 308 6.18 -12.31 9.11
CA ASN A 308 7.52 -11.75 9.27
C ASN A 308 8.44 -12.61 10.15
N THR A 309 7.90 -13.67 10.75
CA THR A 309 8.61 -14.59 11.65
C THR A 309 8.21 -16.03 11.37
N ASN A 310 9.05 -16.96 11.79
CA ASN A 310 8.72 -18.39 11.80
C ASN A 310 7.56 -18.62 12.76
N ILE A 311 6.36 -18.79 12.20
CA ILE A 311 5.17 -19.12 12.95
C ILE A 311 5.03 -20.64 13.01
N LEU A 312 4.72 -21.16 14.20
CA LEU A 312 4.48 -22.58 14.41
C LEU A 312 2.99 -22.89 14.20
N GLY A 313 2.73 -24.02 13.53
CA GLY A 313 1.39 -24.55 13.31
C GLY A 313 0.71 -24.08 12.03
N ASN A 314 -0.52 -24.58 11.81
CA ASN A 314 -1.32 -24.28 10.63
C ASN A 314 -2.17 -23.03 10.85
N VAL A 315 -2.36 -22.24 9.78
CA VAL A 315 -3.34 -21.14 9.74
C VAL A 315 -4.73 -21.69 10.04
N LYS A 316 -5.43 -21.04 10.96
CA LYS A 316 -6.82 -21.37 11.30
C LYS A 316 -7.74 -20.17 11.10
N PHE A 317 -8.93 -20.44 10.58
CA PHE A 317 -9.97 -19.45 10.38
C PHE A 317 -11.21 -19.85 11.19
N ILE A 318 -11.48 -19.11 12.25
CA ILE A 318 -12.56 -19.43 13.19
C ILE A 318 -13.63 -18.37 13.04
N ASP A 319 -14.86 -18.80 12.70
CA ASP A 319 -15.99 -17.91 12.48
C ASP A 319 -15.69 -16.79 11.48
N CYS A 320 -14.92 -17.05 10.44
CA CYS A 320 -14.66 -16.10 9.36
C CYS A 320 -15.73 -16.17 8.25
N PHE A 321 -15.74 -15.20 7.33
CA PHE A 321 -16.60 -15.21 6.14
C PHE A 321 -15.90 -14.53 4.96
N PHE A 322 -15.57 -15.29 3.92
CA PHE A 322 -14.89 -14.82 2.69
C PHE A 322 -15.68 -15.21 1.43
N GLY A 323 -16.95 -14.77 1.36
CA GLY A 323 -17.95 -15.30 0.42
C GLY A 323 -17.54 -15.37 -1.06
N ASN A 324 -16.76 -14.41 -1.56
CA ASN A 324 -16.35 -14.33 -2.97
C ASN A 324 -14.88 -14.71 -3.24
N LEU A 325 -14.20 -15.32 -2.27
CA LEU A 325 -12.77 -15.59 -2.34
C LEU A 325 -12.43 -16.57 -3.47
N LYS A 326 -11.60 -16.13 -4.44
CA LYS A 326 -11.10 -16.94 -5.56
C LYS A 326 -9.60 -17.23 -5.47
N SER A 327 -8.84 -16.33 -4.87
CA SER A 327 -7.39 -16.43 -4.74
C SER A 327 -6.97 -16.41 -3.27
N TYR A 328 -6.17 -17.38 -2.85
CA TYR A 328 -5.64 -17.47 -1.49
C TYR A 328 -4.12 -17.64 -1.51
N LYS A 329 -3.41 -16.91 -0.65
CA LYS A 329 -1.96 -17.07 -0.47
C LYS A 329 -1.62 -17.14 1.01
N ALA A 330 -0.84 -18.15 1.38
CA ALA A 330 -0.20 -18.23 2.69
C ALA A 330 1.20 -18.87 2.56
N PRO A 331 2.21 -18.37 3.28
CA PRO A 331 3.56 -18.94 3.28
C PRO A 331 3.72 -20.12 4.26
N ILE A 332 2.65 -20.50 4.98
CA ILE A 332 2.61 -21.64 5.89
C ILE A 332 1.36 -22.48 5.63
N SER A 333 1.36 -23.72 6.12
CA SER A 333 0.25 -24.66 5.99
C SER A 333 -1.07 -24.08 6.53
N THR A 334 -2.18 -24.46 5.91
CA THR A 334 -3.53 -23.97 6.23
C THR A 334 -4.45 -25.11 6.64
N ASP A 335 -5.26 -24.91 7.67
CA ASP A 335 -6.37 -25.79 8.00
C ASP A 335 -7.49 -25.56 6.97
N TRP A 336 -7.58 -26.45 5.96
CA TRP A 336 -8.47 -26.23 4.83
C TRP A 336 -9.94 -26.32 5.19
N GLU A 337 -10.29 -27.15 6.19
CA GLU A 337 -11.67 -27.27 6.67
C GLU A 337 -12.17 -25.91 7.18
N ASP A 338 -11.36 -25.21 7.98
CA ASP A 338 -11.66 -23.86 8.48
C ASP A 338 -11.93 -22.87 7.33
N LEU A 339 -11.14 -22.92 6.25
CA LEU A 339 -11.32 -22.05 5.09
C LEU A 339 -12.60 -22.36 4.31
N VAL A 340 -12.98 -23.64 4.22
CA VAL A 340 -14.27 -24.09 3.66
C VAL A 340 -15.43 -23.62 4.55
N TYR A 341 -15.33 -23.79 5.88
CA TYR A 341 -16.33 -23.33 6.84
C TYR A 341 -16.50 -21.80 6.83
N SER A 342 -15.46 -21.07 6.44
CA SER A 342 -15.49 -19.61 6.19
C SER A 342 -16.31 -19.20 4.95
N LYS A 343 -17.11 -20.11 4.38
CA LYS A 343 -17.98 -19.89 3.21
C LYS A 343 -17.23 -19.49 1.94
N SER A 344 -15.96 -19.89 1.85
CA SER A 344 -15.16 -19.79 0.63
C SER A 344 -15.53 -20.97 -0.28
N VAL A 345 -16.56 -20.83 -1.10
CA VAL A 345 -17.13 -21.96 -1.86
C VAL A 345 -16.29 -22.33 -3.09
N TYR A 346 -15.50 -21.41 -3.63
CA TYR A 346 -14.74 -21.62 -4.86
C TYR A 346 -13.41 -20.85 -4.88
N ILE A 347 -12.31 -21.54 -4.58
CA ILE A 347 -10.95 -21.02 -4.74
C ILE A 347 -10.34 -21.70 -5.97
N ASP A 348 -9.89 -20.92 -6.95
CA ASP A 348 -9.27 -21.43 -8.18
C ASP A 348 -7.77 -21.18 -8.26
N THR A 349 -7.26 -20.29 -7.43
CA THR A 349 -5.87 -19.87 -7.40
C THR A 349 -5.33 -19.98 -5.99
N ILE A 350 -4.29 -20.80 -5.81
CA ILE A 350 -3.58 -20.91 -4.53
C ILE A 350 -2.10 -20.56 -4.71
N GLY A 351 -1.63 -19.66 -3.86
CA GLY A 351 -0.22 -19.37 -3.64
C GLY A 351 0.27 -20.05 -2.37
N PHE A 352 1.28 -20.90 -2.48
CA PHE A 352 1.71 -21.77 -1.40
C PHE A 352 3.24 -21.84 -1.33
N THR A 353 3.80 -21.84 -0.12
CA THR A 353 5.24 -22.04 0.09
C THR A 353 5.46 -23.47 0.56
N VAL A 354 6.32 -24.21 -0.16
CA VAL A 354 6.68 -25.57 0.22
C VAL A 354 7.99 -25.54 0.99
N SER A 355 7.92 -25.59 2.32
CA SER A 355 9.10 -25.51 3.20
C SER A 355 9.42 -26.83 3.93
N SER A 356 8.52 -27.82 3.88
CA SER A 356 8.68 -29.11 4.58
C SER A 356 7.79 -30.20 3.99
N ILE A 357 8.01 -31.46 4.40
CA ILE A 357 7.10 -32.57 4.06
C ILE A 357 5.67 -32.30 4.55
N LEU A 358 5.50 -31.68 5.73
CA LEU A 358 4.18 -31.30 6.24
C LEU A 358 3.47 -30.30 5.33
N SER A 359 4.20 -29.36 4.74
CA SER A 359 3.63 -28.42 3.76
C SER A 359 3.20 -29.13 2.46
N LEU A 360 3.94 -30.16 2.02
CA LEU A 360 3.54 -30.99 0.87
C LEU A 360 2.29 -31.82 1.18
N GLN A 361 2.20 -32.39 2.39
CA GLN A 361 1.00 -33.10 2.84
C GLN A 361 -0.20 -32.16 2.88
N ASN A 362 -0.01 -30.94 3.39
CA ASN A 362 -1.07 -29.95 3.41
C ASN A 362 -1.50 -29.52 2.01
N LEU A 363 -0.59 -29.44 1.02
CA LEU A 363 -0.96 -29.22 -0.39
C LEU A 363 -1.91 -30.34 -0.90
N CYS A 364 -1.75 -31.58 -0.43
CA CYS A 364 -2.59 -32.72 -0.82
C CYS A 364 -4.02 -32.65 -0.26
N GLU A 365 -4.22 -31.87 0.80
CA GLU A 365 -5.49 -31.77 1.52
C GLU A 365 -6.38 -30.65 0.97
N ILE A 366 -5.96 -29.96 -0.10
CA ILE A 366 -6.71 -28.87 -0.72
C ILE A 366 -8.07 -29.41 -1.22
N PRO A 367 -9.20 -28.90 -0.71
CA PRO A 367 -10.53 -29.41 -1.05
C PRO A 367 -11.12 -28.74 -2.31
N PHE A 368 -10.36 -27.88 -2.99
CA PHE A 368 -10.83 -27.07 -4.11
C PHE A 368 -10.29 -27.57 -5.45
N SER A 369 -11.11 -27.44 -6.50
CA SER A 369 -10.67 -27.65 -7.87
C SER A 369 -9.93 -26.41 -8.39
N LEU A 370 -8.60 -26.48 -8.42
CA LEU A 370 -7.74 -25.36 -8.78
C LEU A 370 -7.56 -25.24 -10.30
N ASN A 371 -7.56 -24.01 -10.81
CA ASN A 371 -7.07 -23.71 -12.17
C ASN A 371 -5.57 -23.38 -12.14
N LYS A 372 -5.12 -22.68 -11.09
CA LYS A 372 -3.78 -22.12 -10.98
C LYS A 372 -3.15 -22.44 -9.61
N LEU A 373 -1.92 -22.94 -9.62
CA LEU A 373 -1.09 -23.12 -8.43
C LEU A 373 0.19 -22.30 -8.58
N ILE A 374 0.53 -21.53 -7.55
CA ILE A 374 1.78 -20.76 -7.47
C ILE A 374 2.59 -21.29 -6.29
N LEU A 375 3.73 -21.89 -6.58
CA LEU A 375 4.65 -22.44 -5.60
C LEU A 375 5.81 -21.47 -5.40
N TYR A 376 5.87 -20.88 -4.20
CA TYR A 376 6.91 -19.97 -3.79
C TYR A 376 8.06 -20.73 -3.11
N SER A 377 9.27 -20.22 -3.32
CA SER A 377 10.47 -20.69 -2.63
C SER A 377 10.35 -20.51 -1.11
N SER A 378 11.02 -21.38 -0.37
CA SER A 378 11.32 -21.19 1.05
C SER A 378 12.76 -20.68 1.26
N ASP A 379 12.99 -19.83 2.27
CA ASP A 379 14.35 -19.40 2.66
C ASP A 379 15.10 -20.47 3.48
N VAL A 380 14.63 -21.71 3.48
CA VAL A 380 15.19 -22.79 4.29
C VAL A 380 16.46 -23.30 3.63
N GLU A 381 17.62 -23.01 4.24
CA GLU A 381 18.88 -23.68 3.86
C GLU A 381 18.73 -25.20 4.09
N LEU A 382 19.18 -25.99 3.10
CA LEU A 382 19.04 -27.44 3.09
C LEU A 382 19.59 -28.09 4.37
N GLN A 383 18.71 -28.56 5.26
CA GLN A 383 19.07 -29.41 6.40
C GLN A 383 18.87 -30.88 6.03
N VAL A 384 19.96 -31.50 5.57
CA VAL A 384 20.00 -32.87 5.01
C VAL A 384 19.54 -33.96 6.00
N THR A 385 19.51 -33.67 7.29
CA THR A 385 19.34 -34.68 8.35
C THR A 385 17.95 -35.32 8.45
N GLU A 386 16.93 -34.85 7.70
CA GLU A 386 15.54 -35.32 7.86
C GLU A 386 14.88 -35.86 6.58
N LEU A 387 15.57 -35.92 5.45
CA LEU A 387 14.93 -36.19 4.14
C LEU A 387 15.49 -37.44 3.44
N GLN A 388 14.71 -38.51 3.43
CA GLN A 388 14.87 -39.63 2.50
C GLN A 388 13.87 -39.45 1.35
N PRO A 389 14.28 -39.56 0.06
CA PRO A 389 13.36 -39.48 -1.10
C PRO A 389 12.15 -40.44 -1.00
N VAL A 390 12.31 -41.57 -0.32
CA VAL A 390 11.23 -42.54 -0.04
C VAL A 390 10.05 -41.92 0.73
N GLN A 391 10.29 -40.89 1.54
CA GLN A 391 9.24 -40.13 2.24
C GLN A 391 8.49 -39.17 1.31
N LEU A 392 9.08 -38.77 0.18
CA LEU A 392 8.43 -37.93 -0.83
C LEU A 392 7.57 -38.76 -1.79
N GLU A 393 7.96 -40.01 -2.07
CA GLU A 393 7.23 -40.95 -2.93
C GLU A 393 5.95 -41.52 -2.26
N THR A 394 5.88 -41.54 -0.93
CA THR A 394 4.79 -42.17 -0.17
C THR A 394 3.51 -41.33 -0.09
N VAL A 395 3.55 -40.05 -0.45
CA VAL A 395 2.39 -39.14 -0.41
C VAL A 395 1.66 -39.14 -1.75
N SER A 396 1.08 -40.28 -2.16
CA SER A 396 0.45 -40.47 -3.49
C SER A 396 -0.70 -39.50 -3.87
N SER A 397 -1.19 -38.70 -2.92
CA SER A 397 -2.35 -37.80 -3.05
C SER A 397 -2.10 -36.50 -3.82
N TYR A 398 -0.85 -36.02 -3.97
CA TYR A 398 -0.58 -34.79 -4.75
C TYR A 398 -0.80 -34.98 -6.26
N LYS A 399 -0.72 -36.23 -6.74
CA LYS A 399 -0.79 -36.55 -8.18
C LYS A 399 -2.04 -35.97 -8.83
N GLN A 400 -3.20 -36.21 -8.22
CA GLN A 400 -4.49 -35.78 -8.80
C GLN A 400 -4.58 -34.25 -8.87
N ILE A 401 -4.16 -33.55 -7.81
CA ILE A 401 -4.14 -32.09 -7.78
C ILE A 401 -3.25 -31.53 -8.88
N ILE A 402 -2.03 -32.06 -9.05
CA ILE A 402 -1.10 -31.59 -10.08
C ILE A 402 -1.62 -31.88 -11.49
N GLN A 403 -2.25 -33.04 -11.70
CA GLN A 403 -2.81 -33.43 -13.00
C GLN A 403 -4.03 -32.60 -13.42
N ASP A 404 -4.84 -32.16 -12.46
CA ASP A 404 -6.05 -31.38 -12.72
C ASP A 404 -5.76 -29.88 -12.96
N LEU A 405 -4.55 -29.41 -12.66
CA LEU A 405 -4.14 -28.02 -12.82
C LEU A 405 -3.91 -27.64 -14.28
N LYS A 406 -4.48 -26.49 -14.68
CA LYS A 406 -4.22 -25.88 -15.99
C LYS A 406 -2.91 -25.11 -16.01
N ARG A 407 -2.55 -24.46 -14.90
CA ARG A 407 -1.37 -23.59 -14.81
C ARG A 407 -0.62 -23.78 -13.50
N ILE A 408 0.69 -23.96 -13.59
CA ILE A 408 1.61 -24.05 -12.46
C ILE A 408 2.71 -23.01 -12.63
N GLU A 409 2.91 -22.19 -11.60
CA GLU A 409 4.03 -21.26 -11.48
C GLU A 409 4.93 -21.74 -10.35
N PHE A 410 6.24 -21.88 -10.59
CA PHE A 410 7.19 -22.38 -9.60
C PHE A 410 8.42 -21.47 -9.52
N HIS A 411 8.74 -21.01 -8.31
CA HIS A 411 9.96 -20.23 -8.04
C HIS A 411 11.05 -21.17 -7.47
N LEU A 412 12.12 -21.38 -8.25
CA LEU A 412 13.28 -22.17 -7.86
C LEU A 412 14.38 -21.24 -7.32
N HIS A 413 14.63 -21.25 -6.01
CA HIS A 413 15.68 -20.44 -5.37
C HIS A 413 16.68 -21.29 -4.57
N SER A 414 16.27 -22.46 -4.12
CA SER A 414 17.05 -23.38 -3.30
C SER A 414 17.19 -24.77 -3.93
N ILE A 415 18.09 -25.58 -3.38
CA ILE A 415 18.21 -27.01 -3.72
C ILE A 415 16.95 -27.77 -3.28
N TRP A 416 16.32 -27.37 -2.18
CA TRP A 416 15.04 -27.96 -1.73
C TRP A 416 13.94 -27.79 -2.78
N ASP A 417 13.80 -26.58 -3.33
CA ASP A 417 12.84 -26.32 -4.40
C ASP A 417 13.08 -27.21 -5.62
N CYS A 418 14.36 -27.46 -5.95
CA CYS A 418 14.75 -28.37 -7.03
C CYS A 418 14.33 -29.83 -6.76
N VAL A 419 14.43 -30.29 -5.49
CA VAL A 419 14.00 -31.64 -5.07
C VAL A 419 12.47 -31.76 -5.23
N VAL A 420 11.72 -30.81 -4.69
CA VAL A 420 10.25 -30.77 -4.79
C VAL A 420 9.83 -30.73 -6.26
N PHE A 421 10.47 -29.88 -7.06
CA PHE A 421 10.16 -29.75 -8.48
C PHE A 421 10.41 -31.06 -9.24
N GLN A 422 11.56 -31.71 -9.02
CA GLN A 422 11.92 -32.95 -9.73
C GLN A 422 11.01 -34.13 -9.36
N HIS A 423 10.71 -34.29 -8.08
CA HIS A 423 10.07 -35.51 -7.57
C HIS A 423 8.56 -35.37 -7.36
N ASN A 424 8.05 -34.17 -7.09
CA ASN A 424 6.64 -33.96 -6.74
C ASN A 424 5.84 -33.18 -7.79
N ILE A 425 6.50 -32.43 -8.69
CA ILE A 425 5.80 -31.65 -9.73
C ILE A 425 5.98 -32.29 -11.10
N LEU A 426 7.22 -32.36 -11.60
CA LEU A 426 7.52 -32.83 -12.96
C LEU A 426 6.87 -34.17 -13.34
N PRO A 427 6.86 -35.21 -12.49
CA PRO A 427 6.36 -36.53 -12.89
C PRO A 427 4.85 -36.58 -13.14
N PHE A 428 4.10 -35.57 -12.67
CA PHE A 428 2.64 -35.56 -12.70
C PHE A 428 2.06 -34.49 -13.64
N LEU A 429 2.92 -33.74 -14.33
CA LEU A 429 2.46 -32.81 -15.36
C LEU A 429 1.88 -33.56 -16.56
N VAL A 430 0.85 -33.00 -17.17
CA VAL A 430 0.16 -33.56 -18.34
C VAL A 430 0.24 -32.60 -19.53
N GLU A 431 -0.07 -33.10 -20.73
CA GLU A 431 0.07 -32.33 -21.98
C GLU A 431 -0.73 -31.02 -21.99
N ASP A 432 -1.83 -30.92 -21.23
CA ASP A 432 -2.66 -29.71 -21.18
C ASP A 432 -2.17 -28.66 -20.17
N THR A 433 -1.15 -28.96 -19.37
CA THR A 433 -0.64 -28.06 -18.32
C THR A 433 0.28 -26.98 -18.89
N GLU A 434 0.12 -25.75 -18.40
CA GLU A 434 1.04 -24.62 -18.63
C GLU A 434 1.98 -24.48 -17.42
N LEU A 435 3.30 -24.58 -17.66
CA LEU A 435 4.33 -24.47 -16.62
C LEU A 435 5.17 -23.20 -16.81
N PHE A 436 5.27 -22.39 -15.75
CA PHE A 436 6.11 -21.21 -15.69
C PHE A 436 7.11 -21.38 -14.54
N VAL A 437 8.40 -21.30 -14.83
CA VAL A 437 9.47 -21.50 -13.83
C VAL A 437 10.30 -20.23 -13.72
N GLU A 438 10.32 -19.61 -12.55
CA GLU A 438 11.24 -18.52 -12.22
C GLU A 438 12.45 -19.10 -11.49
N ILE A 439 13.68 -18.73 -11.89
CA ILE A 439 14.90 -19.36 -11.40
C ILE A 439 15.89 -18.31 -10.89
N ASP A 440 16.29 -18.48 -9.63
CA ASP A 440 17.47 -17.84 -9.05
C ASP A 440 18.69 -18.77 -9.16
N ARG A 441 19.35 -18.72 -10.31
CA ARG A 441 20.55 -19.50 -10.59
C ARG A 441 21.70 -19.18 -9.62
N TYR A 442 21.74 -17.97 -9.07
CA TYR A 442 22.83 -17.55 -8.19
C TYR A 442 22.70 -18.17 -6.80
N SER A 443 21.50 -18.11 -6.21
CA SER A 443 21.24 -18.71 -4.90
C SER A 443 21.47 -20.21 -4.91
N ILE A 444 20.93 -20.91 -5.92
CA ILE A 444 21.10 -22.36 -6.05
C ILE A 444 22.59 -22.71 -6.24
N ALA A 445 23.34 -21.96 -7.04
CA ALA A 445 24.78 -22.21 -7.26
C ALA A 445 25.57 -22.03 -5.97
N ASN A 446 25.27 -21.00 -5.20
CA ASN A 446 25.93 -20.75 -3.91
C ASN A 446 25.62 -21.84 -2.89
N GLU A 447 24.40 -22.33 -2.84
CA GLU A 447 24.02 -23.42 -1.94
C GLU A 447 24.77 -24.72 -2.31
N ILE A 448 24.89 -25.03 -3.61
CA ILE A 448 25.67 -26.18 -4.09
C ILE A 448 27.16 -26.01 -3.72
N LEU A 449 27.72 -24.81 -3.88
CA LEU A 449 29.11 -24.54 -3.49
C LEU A 449 29.32 -24.68 -1.99
N LYS A 450 28.40 -24.18 -1.16
CA LYS A 450 28.42 -24.37 0.30
C LYS A 450 28.35 -25.85 0.66
N ALA A 451 27.48 -26.62 0.01
CA ALA A 451 27.39 -28.07 0.21
C ALA A 451 28.70 -28.78 -0.15
N ARG A 452 29.35 -28.41 -1.28
CA ARG A 452 30.67 -28.92 -1.69
C ARG A 452 31.78 -28.61 -0.68
N MET A 453 31.75 -27.43 -0.06
CA MET A 453 32.74 -27.07 0.97
C MET A 453 32.59 -27.90 2.24
N LYS A 454 31.36 -28.31 2.59
CA LYS A 454 31.08 -29.18 3.75
C LYS A 454 31.33 -30.66 3.45
N ASP A 455 31.03 -31.10 2.22
CA ASP A 455 31.24 -32.46 1.74
C ASP A 455 31.74 -32.45 0.28
N SER A 456 33.03 -32.73 0.12
CA SER A 456 33.69 -32.75 -1.20
C SER A 456 33.19 -33.86 -2.12
N THR A 457 32.53 -34.88 -1.59
CA THR A 457 31.98 -36.00 -2.36
C THR A 457 30.57 -35.74 -2.88
N LEU A 458 29.93 -34.64 -2.44
CA LEU A 458 28.52 -34.34 -2.74
C LEU A 458 27.56 -35.49 -2.39
N SER A 459 27.94 -36.36 -1.45
CA SER A 459 27.14 -37.51 -1.04
C SER A 459 25.75 -37.08 -0.54
N GLN A 460 25.64 -35.87 0.01
CA GLN A 460 24.39 -35.23 0.40
C GLN A 460 23.45 -34.94 -0.78
N LEU A 461 23.96 -34.47 -1.92
CA LEU A 461 23.14 -34.27 -3.13
C LEU A 461 22.76 -35.61 -3.77
N ALA A 462 23.64 -36.61 -3.66
CA ALA A 462 23.35 -37.96 -4.13
C ALA A 462 22.21 -38.63 -3.33
N ILE A 463 22.12 -38.37 -2.01
CA ILE A 463 21.01 -38.84 -1.17
C ILE A 463 19.67 -38.24 -1.61
N LEU A 464 19.66 -36.98 -2.08
CA LEU A 464 18.46 -36.32 -2.59
C LEU A 464 17.99 -36.84 -3.97
N GLN A 465 18.79 -37.71 -4.61
CA GLN A 465 18.51 -38.27 -5.93
C GLN A 465 18.19 -37.20 -6.99
N LEU A 466 18.80 -36.02 -6.88
CA LEU A 466 18.72 -35.00 -7.93
C LEU A 466 19.49 -35.47 -9.16
N ASN A 467 18.93 -35.25 -10.35
CA ASN A 467 19.56 -35.59 -11.62
C ASN A 467 20.75 -34.66 -11.86
N TRP A 468 21.92 -35.04 -11.38
CA TRP A 468 23.16 -34.29 -11.50
C TRP A 468 24.01 -34.83 -12.66
N ASN A 469 24.22 -34.04 -13.71
CA ASN A 469 25.06 -34.40 -14.85
C ASN A 469 26.04 -33.27 -15.19
N GLN A 470 27.32 -33.59 -15.41
CA GLN A 470 28.34 -32.63 -15.86
C GLN A 470 28.37 -31.30 -15.07
N SER A 471 28.12 -31.35 -13.76
CA SER A 471 28.03 -30.16 -12.88
C SER A 471 26.78 -29.29 -13.02
N LYS A 472 25.70 -29.81 -13.62
CA LYS A 472 24.39 -29.16 -13.72
C LYS A 472 23.28 -30.06 -13.17
N LEU A 473 22.25 -29.43 -12.62
CA LEU A 473 20.95 -30.06 -12.36
C LEU A 473 20.19 -30.17 -13.69
N VAL A 474 19.72 -31.37 -14.00
CA VAL A 474 19.04 -31.67 -15.27
C VAL A 474 17.58 -32.00 -15.01
N PHE A 475 16.68 -31.13 -15.46
CA PHE A 475 15.24 -31.35 -15.40
C PHE A 475 14.73 -31.80 -16.76
N ARG A 476 14.12 -33.00 -16.80
CA ARG A 476 13.48 -33.54 -18.01
C ARG A 476 12.03 -33.09 -18.02
N ILE A 477 11.69 -32.18 -18.92
CA ILE A 477 10.35 -31.59 -19.00
C ILE A 477 9.48 -32.49 -19.89
N PRO A 478 8.33 -32.98 -19.39
CA PRO A 478 7.39 -33.73 -20.22
C PRO A 478 6.78 -32.83 -21.29
N LYS A 479 6.01 -33.41 -22.21
CA LYS A 479 5.24 -32.62 -23.17
C LYS A 479 4.17 -31.80 -22.44
N LEU A 480 4.14 -30.51 -22.72
CA LEU A 480 3.28 -29.51 -22.06
C LEU A 480 2.61 -28.63 -23.11
N LYS A 481 1.51 -27.98 -22.72
CA LYS A 481 0.80 -27.01 -23.54
C LYS A 481 1.65 -25.75 -23.74
N ALA A 482 2.29 -25.32 -22.66
CA ALA A 482 3.24 -24.22 -22.66
C ALA A 482 4.29 -24.42 -21.57
N PHE A 483 5.54 -24.07 -21.87
CA PHE A 483 6.64 -24.04 -20.90
C PHE A 483 7.42 -22.74 -21.06
N GLN A 484 7.57 -21.99 -19.95
CA GLN A 484 8.30 -20.72 -19.93
C GLN A 484 9.26 -20.67 -18.75
N ILE A 485 10.48 -20.20 -19.00
CA ILE A 485 11.50 -20.01 -17.97
C ILE A 485 11.82 -18.52 -17.86
N TYR A 486 11.82 -18.01 -16.64
CA TYR A 486 12.29 -16.68 -16.29
C TYR A 486 13.54 -16.82 -15.43
N SER A 487 14.57 -16.04 -15.72
CA SER A 487 15.75 -15.98 -14.87
C SER A 487 15.86 -14.59 -14.23
N ASN A 488 16.12 -14.55 -12.92
CA ASN A 488 16.23 -13.30 -12.16
C ASN A 488 17.43 -12.42 -12.55
N ALA A 489 18.22 -12.83 -13.56
CA ALA A 489 19.22 -11.99 -14.19
C ALA A 489 18.65 -10.72 -14.86
N GLN A 490 17.32 -10.64 -15.11
CA GLN A 490 16.67 -9.48 -15.72
C GLN A 490 15.79 -8.64 -14.78
N GLN A 491 15.43 -9.12 -13.58
CA GLN A 491 14.50 -8.37 -12.71
C GLN A 491 15.15 -7.21 -11.94
N GLN A 492 16.48 -7.20 -11.77
CA GLN A 492 17.19 -6.01 -11.25
C GLN A 492 17.25 -4.85 -12.27
N GLN A 493 17.01 -5.09 -13.57
CA GLN A 493 16.94 -4.02 -14.58
C GLN A 493 15.51 -3.68 -15.03
N PHE A 494 14.54 -4.57 -14.85
CA PHE A 494 13.15 -4.34 -15.23
C PHE A 494 12.30 -3.62 -14.17
N HIS A 495 12.72 -3.60 -12.90
CA HIS A 495 12.08 -2.77 -11.88
C HIS A 495 12.41 -1.27 -12.01
N GLU A 496 13.42 -0.90 -12.80
CA GLU A 496 13.71 0.51 -13.16
C GLU A 496 13.03 0.95 -14.48
N SER A 497 12.37 0.05 -15.23
CA SER A 497 11.95 0.35 -16.61
C SER A 497 10.45 0.23 -16.93
N ARG A 498 9.58 -0.18 -16.01
CA ARG A 498 8.12 -0.25 -16.25
C ARG A 498 7.31 0.79 -15.47
N GLY A 499 7.62 2.04 -15.78
CA GLY A 499 6.78 3.21 -15.55
C GLY A 499 6.45 3.96 -16.83
N ARG A 500 6.24 3.29 -17.98
CA ARG A 500 5.79 3.96 -19.23
C ARG A 500 4.81 3.13 -20.06
N SER A 501 3.66 3.78 -20.30
CA SER A 501 2.61 3.60 -21.32
C SER A 501 1.68 2.39 -21.29
N SER A 502 0.42 2.69 -20.94
CA SER A 502 -0.79 2.11 -21.53
C SER A 502 -1.06 2.72 -22.92
N SER A 503 -1.41 1.90 -23.91
CA SER A 503 -2.65 1.99 -24.72
C SER A 503 -2.60 1.09 -25.97
N MET A 504 -3.56 0.17 -26.04
CA MET A 504 -4.25 -0.41 -27.21
C MET A 504 -3.62 -0.30 -28.62
N ASN A 505 -3.43 -1.44 -29.30
CA ASN A 505 -4.41 -2.02 -30.24
C ASN A 505 -3.91 -3.37 -30.79
N GLY A 506 -4.86 -4.20 -31.22
CA GLY A 506 -4.66 -5.62 -31.53
C GLY A 506 -3.79 -5.92 -32.75
N ASP A 507 -3.22 -7.12 -32.73
CA ASP A 507 -3.54 -8.14 -33.73
C ASP A 507 -3.10 -9.51 -33.22
N THR A 508 -4.04 -10.44 -33.28
CA THR A 508 -3.83 -11.89 -33.20
C THR A 508 -2.87 -12.33 -34.29
N LEU A 509 -1.74 -12.92 -33.92
CA LEU A 509 -0.99 -13.83 -34.79
C LEU A 509 -0.71 -15.13 -34.03
N SER A 510 -1.57 -16.10 -34.32
CA SER A 510 -1.34 -17.52 -34.07
C SER A 510 -0.18 -17.99 -34.94
N LEU A 511 0.91 -18.46 -34.33
CA LEU A 511 1.86 -19.34 -35.02
C LEU A 511 2.29 -20.48 -34.09
N LEU A 512 2.24 -21.68 -34.66
CA LEU A 512 2.49 -23.00 -34.11
C LEU A 512 3.99 -23.20 -33.78
N HIS A 513 4.29 -23.70 -32.57
CA HIS A 513 5.48 -24.48 -32.16
C HIS A 513 6.91 -23.89 -32.41
N PRO A 514 7.96 -24.39 -31.72
CA PRO A 514 8.69 -23.59 -30.74
C PRO A 514 10.02 -23.05 -31.29
N LEU A 515 10.29 -21.78 -31.04
CA LEU A 515 11.64 -21.23 -31.02
C LEU A 515 12.04 -21.02 -29.56
N VAL A 516 13.01 -21.81 -29.11
CA VAL A 516 13.80 -21.52 -27.92
C VAL A 516 14.55 -20.21 -28.21
N HIS A 517 14.02 -19.09 -27.74
CA HIS A 517 14.73 -17.81 -27.78
C HIS A 517 15.64 -17.70 -26.56
N THR A 518 16.88 -18.15 -26.69
CA THR A 518 17.99 -17.69 -25.85
C THR A 518 18.51 -16.37 -26.44
N THR A 519 18.12 -15.24 -25.88
CA THR A 519 18.77 -13.97 -26.20
C THR A 519 20.03 -13.81 -25.35
N GLU A 520 21.17 -14.23 -25.88
CA GLU A 520 22.50 -13.86 -25.40
C GLU A 520 22.88 -12.49 -25.98
N ASN A 521 22.96 -11.47 -25.12
CA ASN A 521 23.71 -10.25 -25.44
C ASN A 521 24.90 -10.15 -24.48
N ALA A 522 26.09 -10.23 -25.05
CA ALA A 522 27.38 -10.17 -24.37
C ALA A 522 27.67 -8.75 -23.87
N PHE A 523 27.92 -8.57 -22.56
CA PHE A 523 28.94 -7.68 -22.01
C PHE A 523 29.32 -8.15 -20.59
N ALA A 524 30.60 -8.05 -20.28
CA ALA A 524 31.32 -8.83 -19.28
C ALA A 524 31.12 -8.41 -17.81
N ASN A 525 31.40 -9.37 -16.91
CA ASN A 525 31.65 -9.28 -15.46
C ASN A 525 30.49 -9.52 -14.48
N ARG A 526 29.80 -10.65 -14.61
CA ARG A 526 29.57 -11.65 -13.54
C ARG A 526 29.52 -13.00 -14.23
N SER A 527 30.39 -13.95 -13.88
CA SER A 527 30.34 -15.30 -14.46
C SER A 527 28.96 -15.91 -14.20
N GLN A 528 28.11 -15.97 -15.22
CA GLN A 528 26.86 -16.73 -15.17
C GLN A 528 27.24 -18.20 -14.96
N ILE A 529 27.14 -18.67 -13.72
CA ILE A 529 27.32 -20.08 -13.42
C ILE A 529 26.04 -20.76 -13.91
N ASP A 530 26.11 -21.36 -15.10
CA ASP A 530 25.02 -22.14 -15.67
C ASP A 530 24.95 -23.51 -14.98
N ILE A 531 24.13 -23.59 -13.93
CA ILE A 531 24.00 -24.78 -13.06
C ILE A 531 22.71 -25.58 -13.27
N ILE A 532 21.78 -25.12 -14.11
CA ILE A 532 20.49 -25.78 -14.35
C ILE A 532 20.25 -25.89 -15.84
N ASP A 533 19.95 -27.12 -16.28
CA ASP A 533 19.63 -27.48 -17.66
C ASP A 533 18.22 -28.07 -17.75
N PHE A 534 17.49 -27.73 -18.80
CA PHE A 534 16.15 -28.22 -19.08
C PHE A 534 16.16 -28.98 -20.40
N ILE A 535 15.87 -30.27 -20.33
CA ILE A 535 15.79 -31.13 -21.50
C ILE A 535 14.31 -31.32 -21.85
N ASP A 536 13.91 -30.85 -23.03
CA ASP A 536 12.61 -31.15 -23.60
C ASP A 536 12.60 -32.61 -24.07
N MET A 537 11.68 -33.43 -23.53
CA MET A 537 11.59 -34.84 -23.88
C MET A 537 10.95 -35.10 -25.26
N ASN A 538 10.59 -34.05 -26.00
CA ASN A 538 10.03 -34.14 -27.36
C ASN A 538 11.06 -34.10 -28.50
N THR A 539 12.33 -33.84 -28.19
CA THR A 539 13.47 -33.87 -29.13
C THR A 539 14.41 -35.01 -28.79
#